data_AF-A0A7Y3CG80-F1
#
_entry.id   AF-A0A7Y3CG80-F1
#
_cell.length_a   1.000
_cell.length_b   1.000
_cell.length_c   1.000
_cell.angle_alpha   90.00
_cell.angle_beta   90.00
_cell.angle_gamma   90.00
#
_symmetry.space_group_name_H-M   'P 1'
#
loop_
_entity.id
_entity.type
_entity.pdbx_description
1 polymer ?
#
loop_
_entity_poly.entity_id
_entity_poly.type
_entity_poly.pdbx_seq_one_letter_code
_entity_poly.pdbx_strand_id
1 'polypeptide(L)' 'KKMVPCYTVINETGPDHDKTFTVQLTVKEMKTEGIGKSIKLAEQDAAEKALKMINEV' A
#
# COMPACT_ATOMS: atom_id res chain seq x y z
N LYS A 1 11.46 -0.65 19.82
CA LYS A 1 10.11 -1.15 19.45
C LYS A 1 10.12 -1.37 17.93
N LYS A 2 10.05 -2.62 17.44
CA LYS A 2 10.04 -2.87 15.98
C LYS A 2 8.78 -2.25 15.37
N MET A 3 8.93 -1.49 14.29
CA MET A 3 7.81 -0.97 13.50
C MET A 3 7.52 -1.97 12.40
N VAL A 4 6.44 -2.73 12.54
CA VAL A 4 6.03 -3.73 11.55
C VAL A 4 4.92 -3.09 10.69
N PRO A 5 5.10 -2.97 9.37
CA PRO A 5 4.03 -2.51 8.48
C PRO A 5 2.92 -3.55 8.38
N CYS A 6 1.67 -3.10 8.45
CA CYS A 6 0.49 -3.92 8.21
C CYS A 6 -0.11 -3.53 6.85
N TYR A 7 -0.36 -4.52 5.98
CA TYR A 7 -0.94 -4.32 4.66
C TYR A 7 -2.35 -4.90 4.62
N THR A 8 -3.28 -4.21 3.97
CA THR A 8 -4.66 -4.66 3.81
C THR A 8 -5.19 -4.24 2.45
N VAL A 9 -5.69 -5.19 1.67
CA VAL A 9 -6.42 -4.88 0.42
C VAL A 9 -7.75 -4.26 0.82
N ILE A 10 -7.99 -3.02 0.38
CA ILE A 10 -9.19 -2.25 0.71
C ILE A 10 -10.11 -2.06 -0.49
N ASN A 11 -9.61 -2.28 -1.71
CA ASN A 11 -10.40 -2.17 -2.92
C ASN A 11 -9.84 -3.03 -4.05
N GLU A 12 -10.75 -3.54 -4.89
CA GLU A 12 -10.44 -4.31 -6.09
C GLU A 12 -11.41 -3.87 -7.19
N THR A 13 -10.89 -3.39 -8.31
CA THR A 13 -11.71 -2.79 -9.37
C THR A 13 -11.23 -3.22 -10.75
N GLY A 14 -12.12 -3.18 -11.74
CA GLY A 14 -11.80 -3.52 -13.12
C GLY A 14 -12.19 -4.96 -13.51
N PRO A 15 -12.14 -5.27 -14.82
CA PRO A 15 -12.50 -6.58 -15.36
C PRO A 15 -11.46 -7.63 -14.98
N ASP A 16 -11.79 -8.92 -15.10
CA ASP A 16 -10.93 -10.02 -14.65
C ASP A 16 -9.50 -10.02 -15.25
N HIS A 17 -9.34 -9.49 -16.46
CA HIS A 17 -8.07 -9.38 -17.15
C HIS A 17 -7.34 -8.03 -16.94
N ASP A 18 -7.94 -7.07 -16.24
CA ASP A 18 -7.35 -5.76 -15.94
C ASP A 18 -7.71 -5.27 -14.53
N LYS A 19 -7.62 -6.17 -13.55
CA LYS A 19 -7.89 -5.83 -12.16
C LYS A 19 -6.86 -4.83 -11.64
N THR A 20 -7.35 -3.88 -10.86
CA THR A 20 -6.60 -2.86 -10.14
C THR A 20 -6.90 -3.01 -8.66
N PHE A 21 -5.86 -3.19 -7.87
CA PHE A 21 -5.91 -3.41 -6.43
C PHE A 21 -5.49 -2.14 -5.71
N THR A 22 -6.19 -1.80 -4.64
CA THR A 22 -5.79 -0.77 -3.69
C THR A 22 -5.45 -1.42 -2.37
N VAL A 23 -4.24 -1.15 -1.87
CA VAL A 23 -3.72 -1.67 -0.60
C VAL A 23 -3.43 -0.50 0.32
N GLN A 24 -3.93 -0.59 1.56
CA GLN A 24 -3.56 0.31 2.63
C GLN A 24 -2.39 -0.29 3.43
N LEU A 25 -1.33 0.50 3.63
CA LEU A 25 -0.27 0.23 4.57
C LEU A 25 -0.51 1.07 5.83
N THR A 26 -0.42 0.43 7.00
CA THR A 26 -0.42 1.11 8.30
C THR A 26 0.90 0.85 9.02
N VAL A 27 1.60 1.92 9.42
CA VAL A 27 2.85 1.87 10.19
C VAL A 27 2.76 2.90 11.33
N LYS A 28 2.69 2.44 12.58
CA LYS A 28 2.37 3.26 13.76
C LYS A 28 1.04 4.02 13.58
N GLU A 29 1.10 5.34 13.46
CA GLU A 29 -0.04 6.25 13.29
C GLU A 29 -0.17 6.73 11.84
N MET A 30 0.78 6.35 10.97
CA MET A 30 0.73 6.68 9.55
C MET A 30 -0.04 5.62 8.78
N LYS A 31 -0.81 6.09 7.80
CA LYS A 31 -1.49 5.27 6.82
C LYS A 31 -1.16 5.79 5.43
N THR A 32 -0.82 4.88 4.53
CA THR A 32 -0.62 5.19 3.11
C THR A 32 -1.39 4.20 2.27
N GLU A 33 -1.76 4.61 1.07
CA GLU A 33 -2.51 3.78 0.13
C GLU A 33 -1.72 3.65 -1.16
N GLY A 34 -1.59 2.41 -1.62
CA GLY A 34 -0.92 2.06 -2.85
C GLY A 34 -1.86 1.39 -3.84
N ILE A 35 -1.60 1.60 -5.13
CA ILE A 35 -2.43 1.08 -6.22
C ILE A 35 -1.55 0.28 -7.17
N GLY A 36 -2.05 -0.86 -7.67
CA GLY A 36 -1.32 -1.67 -8.63
C GLY A 36 -2.18 -2.69 -9.36
N LYS A 37 -1.65 -3.21 -10.48
CA LYS A 37 -2.29 -4.28 -11.27
C LYS A 37 -2.22 -5.67 -10.60
N SER A 38 -1.55 -5.74 -9.46
CA SER A 38 -1.53 -6.90 -8.56
C SER A 38 -1.40 -6.41 -7.13
N ILE A 39 -1.78 -7.25 -6.16
CA ILE A 39 -1.63 -6.96 -4.73
C ILE A 39 -0.18 -6.58 -4.40
N LYS A 40 0.80 -7.32 -4.92
CA LYS A 40 2.23 -7.04 -4.71
C LYS A 40 2.65 -5.66 -5.20
N LEU A 41 2.17 -5.24 -6.38
CA LEU A 41 2.46 -3.92 -6.91
C LEU A 41 1.79 -2.82 -6.07
N ALA A 42 0.56 -3.05 -5.61
CA ALA A 42 -0.14 -2.13 -4.73
C ALA A 42 0.55 -2.00 -3.35
N GLU A 43 1.04 -3.11 -2.79
CA GLU A 43 1.84 -3.13 -1.56
C GLU A 43 3.14 -2.35 -1.73
N GLN A 44 3.85 -2.54 -2.85
CA GLN A 44 5.09 -1.83 -3.14
C GLN A 44 4.87 -0.32 -3.28
N ASP A 45 3.82 0.10 -3.98
CA ASP A 45 3.45 1.52 -4.11
C ASP A 45 3.09 2.13 -2.74
N ALA A 46 2.35 1.40 -1.89
CA ALA A 46 2.02 1.84 -0.53
C ALA A 46 3.28 2.01 0.34
N ALA A 47 4.22 1.07 0.23
CA ALA A 47 5.51 1.08 0.92
C ALA A 47 6.41 2.23 0.47
N GLU A 48 6.48 2.51 -0.84
CA GLU A 48 7.26 3.62 -1.38
C GLU A 48 6.74 4.96 -0.84
N LYS A 49 5.42 5.16 -0.83
CA LYS A 49 4.78 6.34 -0.23
C LYS A 49 5.07 6.46 1.25
N ALA A 50 5.00 5.35 1.99
CA ALA A 50 5.30 5.34 3.42
C ALA A 50 6.77 5.71 3.70
N LEU A 51 7.72 5.18 2.91
CA LEU A 51 9.13 5.49 3.04
C LEU A 51 9.44 6.95 2.73
N LYS A 52 8.80 7.55 1.72
CA LYS A 52 8.91 8.99 1.44
C LYS A 52 8.45 9.82 2.62
N MET A 53 7.30 9.49 3.20
CA MET A 53 6.76 10.19 4.36
C MET A 53 7.63 10.03 5.62
N ILE A 54 8.30 8.88 5.78
CA ILE A 54 9.24 8.63 6.89
C ILE A 54 10.57 9.37 6.69
N ASN A 55 11.05 9.45 5.44
CA ASN A 55 12.36 10.04 5.12
C ASN A 55 12.32 11.56 4.88
N GLU A 56 11.14 12.17 4.65
CA GLU A 56 10.96 13.63 4.59
C GLU A 56 10.83 14.28 5.98
N VAL A 57 11.62 13.82 6.96
CA VAL A 57 11.72 14.38 8.32
C VAL A 57 13.14 14.78 8.65
#